data_AF-A0A348P2X8-F1
#
_entry.id   AF-A0A348P2X8-F1
#
_cell.length_a   1.000
_cell.length_b   1.000
_cell.length_c   1.000
_cell.angle_alpha   90.00
_cell.angle_beta   90.00
_cell.angle_gamma   90.00
#
_symmetry.space_group_name_H-M   'P 1'
#
loop_
_entity.id
_entity.type
_entity.pdbx_description
1 polymer ?
#
loop_
_entity_poly.entity_id
_entity_poly.type
_entity_poly.pdbx_seq_one_letter_code
_entity_poly.pdbx_strand_id
1 'polypeptide(L)'
;LDTRIKATAVSTMYDMSRINRKGYFDSADSEQARFEMKKNLNAQRIEDYINGEYKLGGGVVDPLPDDAPFFVKDYYDYYKTSRGYHKRSLNSNGGWNVTGCMSFVNQPILQYSNEIRSAVLIIHGDKAHSCYMGKDAYADMIKDSKYTDNKELMLIPGAVHTDLYDRVDIIPFDKLESFFTKYLTK
;
A
#
# COMPACT_ATOMS: atom_id res chain seq x y z
N LEU A 1 -3.01 8.13 -16.22
CA LEU A 1 -2.45 9.48 -16.43
C LEU A 1 -1.33 9.49 -17.46
N ASP A 2 -0.27 8.71 -17.29
CA ASP A 2 0.88 8.73 -18.23
C ASP A 2 0.75 7.66 -19.34
N THR A 3 0.51 8.11 -20.58
CA THR A 3 0.36 7.23 -21.76
C THR A 3 1.69 6.66 -22.28
N ARG A 4 2.82 7.11 -21.72
CA ARG A 4 4.16 6.63 -22.08
C ARG A 4 4.49 5.31 -21.40
N ILE A 5 3.89 5.04 -20.24
CA ILE A 5 4.07 3.80 -19.49
C ILE A 5 3.48 2.62 -20.28
N LYS A 6 4.32 1.63 -20.61
CA LYS A 6 3.94 0.47 -21.44
C LYS A 6 3.62 -0.78 -20.62
N ALA A 7 4.24 -0.89 -19.45
CA ALA A 7 4.04 -2.00 -18.52
C ALA A 7 4.20 -1.50 -17.08
N THR A 8 3.40 -2.02 -16.16
CA THR A 8 3.46 -1.74 -14.72
C THR A 8 3.46 -3.05 -13.96
N ALA A 9 4.39 -3.21 -13.01
CA ALA A 9 4.30 -4.27 -12.00
C ALA A 9 4.12 -3.63 -10.63
N VAL A 10 3.30 -4.25 -9.78
CA VAL A 10 3.15 -3.88 -8.37
C VAL A 10 3.36 -5.11 -7.50
N SER A 11 4.08 -4.93 -6.40
CA SER A 11 4.44 -5.99 -5.46
C SER A 11 3.87 -5.66 -4.09
N THR A 12 3.08 -6.57 -3.52
CA THR A 12 2.48 -6.45 -2.18
C THR A 12 1.76 -5.12 -1.94
N MET A 13 1.06 -4.62 -2.96
CA MET A 13 0.52 -3.25 -2.99
C MET A 13 -0.47 -2.92 -1.85
N TYR A 14 -0.53 -1.63 -1.54
CA TYR A 14 -1.62 -0.98 -0.82
C TYR A 14 -2.33 0.05 -1.70
N ASP A 15 -3.66 0.14 -1.58
CA ASP A 15 -4.38 1.36 -1.94
C ASP A 15 -4.37 2.30 -0.73
N MET A 16 -3.45 3.28 -0.77
CA MET A 16 -3.30 4.25 0.32
C MET A 16 -4.56 5.11 0.51
N SER A 17 -5.37 5.31 -0.53
CA SER A 17 -6.64 6.03 -0.39
C SER A 17 -7.70 5.23 0.34
N ARG A 18 -7.78 3.93 0.07
CA ARG A 18 -8.70 3.02 0.76
C ARG A 18 -8.34 2.87 2.23
N ILE A 19 -7.08 2.58 2.56
CA ILE A 19 -6.67 2.36 3.95
C ILE A 19 -6.86 3.61 4.81
N ASN A 20 -6.56 4.81 4.28
CA ASN A 20 -6.78 6.07 5.01
C ASN A 20 -8.28 6.36 5.20
N ARG A 21 -9.14 5.99 4.24
CA ARG A 21 -10.58 6.28 4.30
C ARG A 21 -11.40 5.24 5.06
N LYS A 22 -10.98 3.97 5.05
CA LYS A 22 -11.77 2.83 5.53
C LYS A 22 -11.06 1.98 6.59
N GLY A 23 -9.77 2.22 6.86
CA GLY A 23 -8.99 1.38 7.76
C GLY A 23 -8.71 -0.02 7.21
N TYR A 24 -8.02 -0.83 8.00
CA TYR A 24 -7.70 -2.21 7.65
C TYR A 24 -8.96 -3.03 7.51
N PHE A 25 -9.05 -3.85 6.46
CA PHE A 25 -10.21 -4.71 6.19
C PHE A 25 -11.53 -3.93 6.15
N ASP A 26 -11.47 -2.65 5.78
CA ASP A 26 -12.59 -1.72 5.75
C ASP A 26 -13.32 -1.56 7.11
N SER A 27 -12.61 -1.80 8.23
CA SER A 27 -13.18 -1.78 9.59
C SER A 27 -13.75 -0.43 10.04
N ALA A 28 -13.38 0.66 9.35
CA ALA A 28 -13.85 2.02 9.59
C ALA A 28 -14.65 2.58 8.40
N ASP A 29 -15.23 1.74 7.55
CA ASP A 29 -16.02 2.17 6.38
C ASP A 29 -17.43 2.64 6.76
N SER A 30 -17.52 3.67 7.61
CA SER A 30 -18.78 4.33 7.94
C SER A 30 -18.65 5.85 7.82
N GLU A 31 -19.78 6.50 7.55
CA GLU A 31 -19.84 7.97 7.50
C GLU A 31 -19.41 8.57 8.84
N GLN A 32 -19.94 8.04 9.95
CA GLN A 32 -19.60 8.49 11.31
C GLN A 32 -18.11 8.34 11.63
N ALA A 33 -17.48 7.20 11.31
CA ALA A 33 -16.05 7.00 11.55
C ALA A 33 -15.20 8.00 10.74
N ARG A 34 -15.58 8.25 9.48
CA ARG A 34 -14.94 9.27 8.64
C ARG A 34 -15.17 10.68 9.18
N PHE A 35 -16.35 10.97 9.74
CA PHE A 35 -16.63 12.27 10.35
C PHE A 35 -15.74 12.53 11.57
N GLU A 36 -15.63 11.57 12.48
CA GLU A 36 -14.75 11.69 13.64
C GLU A 36 -13.26 11.77 13.25
N MET A 37 -12.83 10.99 12.27
CA MET A 37 -11.49 11.11 11.70
C MET A 37 -11.20 12.52 11.18
N LYS A 38 -12.13 13.11 10.40
CA LYS A 38 -12.00 14.49 9.90
C LYS A 38 -11.93 15.51 11.03
N LYS A 39 -12.69 15.32 12.12
CA LYS A 39 -12.61 16.20 13.31
C LYS A 39 -11.22 16.15 13.95
N ASN A 40 -10.68 14.94 14.16
CA ASN A 40 -9.33 14.77 14.73
C ASN A 40 -8.25 15.38 13.84
N LEU A 41 -8.35 15.17 12.52
CA LEU A 41 -7.46 15.75 11.54
C LEU A 41 -7.52 17.29 11.52
N ASN A 42 -8.72 17.88 11.62
CA ASN A 42 -8.89 19.33 11.70
C ASN A 42 -8.32 19.92 12.99
N ALA A 43 -8.53 19.25 14.12
CA ALA A 43 -7.92 19.66 15.39
C ALA A 43 -6.37 19.64 15.29
N GLN A 44 -5.80 18.57 14.74
CA GLN A 44 -4.35 18.47 14.55
C GLN A 44 -3.81 19.57 13.63
N ARG A 45 -4.53 19.95 12.56
CA ARG A 45 -4.12 21.06 11.70
C ARG A 45 -4.03 22.40 12.46
N ILE A 46 -4.93 22.64 13.39
CA ILE A 46 -4.92 23.85 14.22
C ILE A 46 -3.72 23.81 15.16
N GLU A 47 -3.44 22.68 15.80
CA GLU A 47 -2.24 22.50 16.63
C GLU A 47 -0.95 22.71 15.84
N ASP A 48 -0.84 22.08 14.65
CA ASP A 48 0.32 22.22 13.77
C ASP A 48 0.53 23.71 13.37
N TYR A 49 -0.56 24.43 13.09
CA TYR A 49 -0.51 25.86 12.78
C TYR A 49 -0.05 26.72 13.96
N ILE A 50 -0.58 26.47 15.17
CA ILE A 50 -0.20 27.20 16.39
C ILE A 50 1.27 26.98 16.73
N ASN A 51 1.76 25.75 16.59
CA ASN A 51 3.12 25.38 16.98
C ASN A 51 4.17 25.73 15.93
N GLY A 52 3.77 25.94 14.67
CA GLY A 52 4.69 26.19 13.55
C GLY A 52 5.46 24.95 13.08
N GLU A 53 5.14 23.78 13.63
CA GLU A 53 5.74 22.49 13.30
C GLU A 53 4.65 21.41 13.18
N TYR A 54 4.87 20.41 12.33
CA TYR A 54 3.91 19.33 12.11
C TYR A 54 4.18 18.15 13.04
N LYS A 55 3.14 17.69 13.74
CA LYS A 55 3.25 16.47 14.54
C LYS A 55 3.47 15.24 13.66
N LEU A 56 4.47 14.43 14.00
CA LEU A 56 4.71 13.14 13.35
C LEU A 56 3.81 12.04 13.97
N GLY A 57 3.33 11.12 13.12
CA GLY A 57 2.40 10.06 13.49
C GLY A 57 3.02 8.81 14.13
N GLY A 58 4.35 8.75 14.23
CA GLY A 58 5.09 7.55 14.61
C GLY A 58 5.30 6.61 13.42
N GLY A 59 6.47 5.96 13.38
CA GLY A 59 6.72 4.86 12.46
C GLY A 59 6.02 3.58 12.91
N VAL A 60 6.58 2.43 12.53
CA VAL A 60 6.19 1.15 13.13
C VAL A 60 6.36 1.24 14.65
N VAL A 61 5.38 0.68 15.38
CA VAL A 61 5.33 0.73 16.84
C VAL A 61 6.60 0.15 17.46
N ASP A 62 7.13 0.80 18.50
CA ASP A 62 8.31 0.36 19.24
C ASP A 62 8.28 0.98 20.65
N PRO A 63 8.19 0.19 21.75
CA PRO A 63 8.26 -1.27 21.79
C PRO A 63 7.02 -1.95 21.19
N LEU A 64 7.22 -3.14 20.60
CA LEU A 64 6.15 -3.95 20.02
C LEU A 64 5.24 -4.52 21.12
N PRO A 65 3.92 -4.25 21.12
CA PRO A 65 2.99 -4.88 22.06
C PRO A 65 2.89 -6.40 21.86
N ASP A 66 2.76 -7.15 22.96
CA ASP A 66 2.68 -8.62 22.93
C ASP A 66 1.49 -9.14 22.11
N ASP A 67 0.36 -8.42 22.19
CA ASP A 67 -0.90 -8.71 21.53
C ASP A 67 -1.01 -8.11 20.11
N ALA A 68 0.06 -7.51 19.59
CA ALA A 68 0.06 -6.93 18.26
C ALA A 68 -0.33 -7.97 17.19
N PRO A 69 -1.14 -7.60 16.18
CA PRO A 69 -1.44 -8.49 15.07
C PRO A 69 -0.15 -8.96 14.37
N PHE A 70 -0.16 -10.19 13.85
CA PHE A 70 1.03 -10.81 13.23
C PHE A 70 1.72 -9.90 12.19
N PHE A 71 0.95 -9.25 11.32
CA PHE A 71 1.52 -8.36 10.31
C PHE A 71 2.25 -7.12 10.89
N VAL A 72 1.88 -6.68 12.09
CA VAL A 72 2.58 -5.61 12.81
C VAL A 72 3.91 -6.13 13.35
N LYS A 73 3.95 -7.38 13.81
CA LYS A 73 5.20 -8.07 14.22
C LYS A 73 6.15 -8.21 13.03
N ASP A 74 5.63 -8.57 11.85
CA ASP A 74 6.43 -8.62 10.61
C ASP A 74 6.97 -7.24 10.20
N TYR A 75 6.15 -6.19 10.30
CA TYR A 75 6.62 -4.82 10.06
C TYR A 75 7.70 -4.41 11.06
N TYR A 76 7.57 -4.80 12.33
CA TYR A 76 8.60 -4.55 13.35
C TYR A 76 9.90 -5.25 12.97
N ASP A 77 9.84 -6.55 12.71
CA ASP A 77 11.00 -7.36 12.31
C ASP A 77 11.75 -6.72 11.13
N TYR A 78 11.03 -6.20 10.13
CA TYR A 78 11.67 -5.51 9.01
C TYR A 78 12.19 -4.11 9.38
N TYR A 79 11.33 -3.22 9.90
CA TYR A 79 11.65 -1.80 10.02
C TYR A 79 12.44 -1.41 11.26
N LYS A 80 12.45 -2.24 12.31
CA LYS A 80 13.06 -1.95 13.62
C LYS A 80 14.28 -2.82 13.96
N THR A 81 14.62 -3.78 13.12
CA THR A 81 15.81 -4.64 13.30
C THR A 81 16.84 -4.41 12.20
N SER A 82 18.00 -5.08 12.30
CA SER A 82 19.02 -5.07 11.25
C SER A 82 18.56 -5.64 9.91
N ARG A 83 17.38 -6.29 9.83
CA ARG A 83 16.81 -6.81 8.58
C ARG A 83 16.58 -5.71 7.54
N GLY A 84 15.91 -4.62 7.94
CA GLY A 84 15.50 -3.54 7.03
C GLY A 84 15.54 -2.14 7.64
N TYR A 85 16.03 -1.98 8.87
CA TYR A 85 16.14 -0.66 9.50
C TYR A 85 17.00 0.29 8.67
N HIS A 86 16.51 1.51 8.52
CA HIS A 86 17.31 2.58 7.92
C HIS A 86 16.98 3.94 8.56
N LYS A 87 18.02 4.70 8.96
CA LYS A 87 17.89 5.97 9.70
C LYS A 87 17.09 7.08 9.02
N ARG A 88 16.92 7.00 7.69
CA ARG A 88 16.10 7.95 6.90
C ARG A 88 14.68 7.45 6.61
N SER A 89 14.36 6.20 6.96
CA SER A 89 13.02 5.65 6.74
C SER A 89 12.07 6.21 7.80
N LEU A 90 10.98 6.87 7.38
CA LEU A 90 9.98 7.35 8.32
C LEU A 90 9.31 6.20 9.07
N ASN A 91 9.04 5.08 8.38
CA ASN A 91 8.48 3.87 8.98
C ASN A 91 9.41 3.26 10.04
N SER A 92 10.73 3.38 9.91
CA SER A 92 11.67 2.95 10.95
C SER A 92 11.75 3.90 12.14
N ASN A 93 11.35 5.16 11.96
CA ASN A 93 11.59 6.25 12.92
C ASN A 93 10.29 6.97 13.28
N GLY A 94 10.21 8.29 13.04
CA GLY A 94 9.12 9.14 13.52
C GLY A 94 7.83 9.09 12.72
N GLY A 95 7.77 8.41 11.59
CA GLY A 95 6.58 8.37 10.72
C GLY A 95 6.36 9.65 9.91
N TRP A 96 5.27 9.66 9.15
CA TRP A 96 4.82 10.82 8.39
C TRP A 96 4.13 11.83 9.30
N ASN A 97 3.94 13.07 8.83
CA ASN A 97 3.08 14.03 9.52
C ASN A 97 1.68 13.43 9.68
N VAL A 98 1.04 13.60 10.85
CA VAL A 98 -0.31 13.10 11.12
C VAL A 98 -1.32 13.56 10.06
N THR A 99 -1.14 14.80 9.57
CA THR A 99 -1.98 15.42 8.55
C THR A 99 -1.50 15.18 7.11
N GLY A 100 -0.37 14.48 6.91
CA GLY A 100 0.32 14.34 5.62
C GLY A 100 -0.46 13.54 4.57
N CYS A 101 -1.29 12.59 4.99
CA CYS A 101 -2.12 11.77 4.10
C CYS A 101 -3.59 12.19 4.07
N MET A 102 -3.96 13.34 4.63
CA MET A 102 -5.36 13.77 4.74
C MET A 102 -6.09 13.85 3.41
N SER A 103 -5.41 14.19 2.32
CA SER A 103 -6.00 14.28 0.98
C SER A 103 -6.63 12.95 0.51
N PHE A 104 -6.05 11.83 0.92
CA PHE A 104 -6.52 10.49 0.59
C PHE A 104 -7.91 10.16 1.14
N VAL A 105 -8.39 10.89 2.15
CA VAL A 105 -9.76 10.74 2.66
C VAL A 105 -10.80 11.06 1.57
N ASN A 106 -10.48 11.97 0.64
CA ASN A 106 -11.41 12.45 -0.39
C ASN A 106 -10.93 12.19 -1.83
N GLN A 107 -9.71 11.72 -2.04
CA GLN A 107 -9.12 11.55 -3.37
C GLN A 107 -8.73 10.08 -3.61
N PRO A 108 -9.65 9.25 -4.15
CA PRO A 108 -9.33 7.87 -4.51
C PRO A 108 -8.32 7.83 -5.66
N ILE A 109 -7.32 6.94 -5.57
CA ILE A 109 -6.19 6.92 -6.51
C ILE A 109 -6.36 5.92 -7.68
N LEU A 110 -7.29 4.97 -7.57
CA LEU A 110 -7.50 3.91 -8.58
C LEU A 110 -8.82 4.04 -9.37
N GLN A 111 -9.48 5.19 -9.31
CA GLN A 111 -10.83 5.43 -9.86
C GLN A 111 -11.01 5.03 -11.33
N TYR A 112 -9.96 5.15 -12.15
CA TYR A 112 -9.96 4.84 -13.59
C TYR A 112 -8.96 3.73 -13.94
N SER A 113 -8.67 2.82 -13.00
CA SER A 113 -7.76 1.69 -13.24
C SER A 113 -8.23 0.81 -14.39
N ASN A 114 -9.55 0.70 -14.61
CA ASN A 114 -10.14 -0.03 -15.73
C ASN A 114 -9.82 0.56 -17.12
N GLU A 115 -9.39 1.82 -17.19
CA GLU A 115 -8.98 2.47 -18.44
C GLU A 115 -7.50 2.23 -18.78
N ILE A 116 -6.73 1.55 -17.90
CA ILE A 116 -5.32 1.26 -18.14
C ILE A 116 -5.17 0.33 -19.33
N ARG A 117 -4.60 0.86 -20.43
CA ARG A 117 -4.36 0.09 -21.66
C ARG A 117 -3.08 -0.74 -21.61
N SER A 118 -2.06 -0.24 -20.93
CA SER A 118 -0.77 -0.91 -20.75
C SER A 118 -0.91 -2.21 -19.98
N ALA A 119 0.11 -3.06 -20.07
CA ALA A 119 0.14 -4.31 -19.32
C ALA A 119 0.30 -4.03 -17.82
N VAL A 120 -0.40 -4.80 -16.98
CA VAL A 120 -0.29 -4.70 -15.52
C VAL A 120 -0.13 -6.08 -14.91
N LEU A 121 0.89 -6.24 -14.07
CA LEU A 121 1.11 -7.41 -13.24
C LEU A 121 0.98 -7.02 -11.76
N ILE A 122 0.01 -7.61 -11.06
CA ILE A 122 -0.17 -7.45 -9.61
C ILE A 122 0.36 -8.72 -8.94
N ILE A 123 1.34 -8.57 -8.04
CA ILE A 123 1.94 -9.68 -7.30
C ILE A 123 1.62 -9.51 -5.81
N HIS A 124 1.13 -10.55 -5.17
CA HIS A 124 0.88 -10.58 -3.73
C HIS A 124 1.20 -11.95 -3.13
N GLY A 125 1.63 -11.98 -1.88
CA GLY A 125 1.59 -13.20 -1.07
C GLY A 125 0.15 -13.53 -0.69
N ASP A 126 -0.26 -14.79 -0.78
CA ASP A 126 -1.64 -15.19 -0.49
C ASP A 126 -2.00 -15.13 1.01
N LYS A 127 -1.00 -15.08 1.89
CA LYS A 127 -1.13 -14.87 3.34
C LYS A 127 -0.90 -13.43 3.76
N ALA A 128 -0.57 -12.53 2.83
CA ALA A 128 -0.42 -11.13 3.14
C ALA A 128 -1.76 -10.53 3.62
N HIS A 129 -1.75 -9.88 4.78
CA HIS A 129 -2.91 -9.14 5.31
C HIS A 129 -3.45 -8.08 4.32
N SER A 130 -2.58 -7.57 3.44
CA SER A 130 -2.90 -6.61 2.38
C SER A 130 -3.41 -7.23 1.08
N CYS A 131 -3.42 -8.56 0.95
CA CYS A 131 -3.73 -9.25 -0.32
C CYS A 131 -5.10 -8.86 -0.88
N TYR A 132 -6.08 -8.56 -0.02
CA TYR A 132 -7.40 -8.09 -0.44
C TYR A 132 -7.33 -6.81 -1.28
N MET A 133 -6.40 -5.89 -1.00
CA MET A 133 -6.25 -4.67 -1.79
C MET A 133 -5.78 -4.97 -3.21
N GLY A 134 -4.87 -5.94 -3.38
CA GLY A 134 -4.41 -6.38 -4.70
C GLY A 134 -5.51 -7.12 -5.49
N LYS A 135 -6.29 -7.98 -4.81
CA LYS A 135 -7.42 -8.68 -5.42
C LYS A 135 -8.50 -7.71 -5.89
N ASP A 136 -8.88 -6.76 -5.05
CA ASP A 136 -9.92 -5.79 -5.38
C ASP A 136 -9.43 -4.82 -6.47
N ALA A 137 -8.17 -4.36 -6.42
CA ALA A 137 -7.59 -3.54 -7.48
C ALA A 137 -7.54 -4.27 -8.83
N TYR A 138 -7.24 -5.57 -8.84
CA TYR A 138 -7.31 -6.38 -10.05
C TYR A 138 -8.74 -6.47 -10.59
N ALA A 139 -9.69 -6.82 -9.71
CA ALA A 139 -11.11 -6.96 -10.08
C ALA A 139 -11.67 -5.65 -10.65
N ASP A 140 -11.41 -4.51 -10.01
CA ASP A 140 -11.82 -3.20 -10.49
C ASP A 140 -11.14 -2.83 -11.81
N MET A 141 -9.87 -3.18 -12.00
CA MET A 141 -9.12 -2.90 -13.23
C MET A 141 -9.62 -3.70 -14.43
N ILE A 142 -10.15 -4.92 -14.24
CA ILE A 142 -10.69 -5.72 -15.36
C ILE A 142 -12.17 -5.45 -15.59
N LYS A 143 -12.89 -4.97 -14.58
CA LYS A 143 -14.32 -4.68 -14.67
C LYS A 143 -14.58 -3.59 -15.71
N ASP A 144 -15.45 -3.89 -16.66
CA ASP A 144 -15.84 -3.00 -17.77
C ASP A 144 -14.66 -2.50 -18.62
N SER A 145 -13.50 -3.18 -18.56
CA SER A 145 -12.31 -2.84 -19.35
C SER A 145 -12.30 -3.57 -20.69
N LYS A 146 -11.81 -2.90 -21.73
CA LYS A 146 -11.52 -3.52 -23.05
C LYS A 146 -10.12 -4.14 -23.11
N TYR A 147 -9.32 -3.99 -22.06
CA TYR A 147 -7.88 -4.27 -22.06
C TYR A 147 -7.52 -5.30 -20.99
N THR A 148 -8.27 -6.41 -20.92
CA THR A 148 -8.11 -7.44 -19.88
C THR A 148 -7.00 -8.44 -20.17
N ASP A 149 -6.71 -8.70 -21.45
CA ASP A 149 -5.80 -9.77 -21.88
C ASP A 149 -4.33 -9.54 -21.49
N ASN A 150 -3.99 -8.33 -21.06
CA ASN A 150 -2.66 -7.95 -20.57
C ASN A 150 -2.66 -7.59 -19.08
N LYS A 151 -3.66 -8.07 -18.32
CA LYS A 151 -3.79 -7.87 -16.88
C LYS A 151 -3.62 -9.20 -16.16
N GLU A 152 -2.69 -9.26 -15.23
CA GLU A 152 -2.37 -10.48 -14.49
C GLU A 152 -2.36 -10.23 -12.98
N LEU A 153 -2.93 -11.17 -12.22
CA LEU A 153 -2.80 -11.27 -10.78
C LEU A 153 -2.05 -12.56 -10.45
N MET A 154 -0.87 -12.43 -9.84
CA MET A 154 -0.05 -13.54 -9.36
C MET A 154 -0.12 -13.59 -7.83
N LEU A 155 -0.58 -14.72 -7.30
CA LEU A 155 -0.57 -15.00 -5.87
C LEU A 155 0.55 -15.99 -5.55
N ILE A 156 1.44 -15.63 -4.64
CA ILE A 156 2.54 -16.48 -4.18
C ILE A 156 2.05 -17.27 -2.95
N PRO A 157 1.92 -18.60 -3.06
CA PRO A 157 1.41 -19.42 -1.96
C PRO A 157 2.29 -19.32 -0.71
N GLY A 158 1.67 -19.11 0.45
CA GLY A 158 2.34 -19.08 1.76
C GLY A 158 3.03 -17.76 2.11
N ALA A 159 3.30 -16.89 1.14
CA ALA A 159 4.03 -15.65 1.37
C ALA A 159 3.18 -14.60 2.10
N VAL A 160 3.82 -13.86 3.01
CA VAL A 160 3.23 -12.71 3.74
C VAL A 160 3.66 -11.39 3.12
N HIS A 161 3.26 -10.26 3.71
CA HIS A 161 3.46 -8.94 3.11
C HIS A 161 4.94 -8.57 2.96
N THR A 162 5.73 -8.75 4.01
CA THR A 162 7.14 -8.35 4.07
C THR A 162 8.06 -9.35 3.38
N ASP A 163 7.61 -10.57 3.07
CA ASP A 163 8.39 -11.52 2.28
C ASP A 163 8.76 -10.93 0.91
N LEU A 164 7.84 -10.18 0.29
CA LEU A 164 8.07 -9.54 -1.00
C LEU A 164 8.95 -8.27 -0.91
N TYR A 165 9.51 -7.94 0.26
CA TYR A 165 10.45 -6.81 0.43
C TYR A 165 11.90 -7.24 0.21
N ASP A 166 12.28 -8.40 0.72
CA ASP A 166 13.70 -8.80 0.82
C ASP A 166 13.97 -10.31 0.67
N ARG A 167 12.95 -11.18 0.62
CA ARG A 167 13.15 -12.63 0.44
C ARG A 167 13.34 -12.97 -1.04
N VAL A 168 14.59 -12.98 -1.49
CA VAL A 168 14.95 -13.19 -2.91
C VAL A 168 14.54 -14.56 -3.47
N ASP A 169 14.32 -15.54 -2.60
CA ASP A 169 13.82 -16.87 -2.92
C ASP A 169 12.29 -16.91 -3.10
N ILE A 170 11.58 -15.90 -2.58
CA ILE A 170 10.12 -15.75 -2.70
C ILE A 170 9.76 -14.75 -3.80
N ILE A 171 10.52 -13.66 -3.93
CA ILE A 171 10.26 -12.63 -4.95
C ILE A 171 10.43 -13.24 -6.35
N PRO A 172 9.40 -13.21 -7.22
CA PRO A 172 9.43 -13.91 -8.50
C PRO A 172 10.13 -13.07 -9.57
N PHE A 173 11.45 -12.89 -9.44
CA PHE A 173 12.25 -12.06 -10.35
C PHE A 173 12.17 -12.53 -11.81
N ASP A 174 12.18 -13.83 -12.07
CA ASP A 174 12.03 -14.39 -13.43
C ASP A 174 10.69 -13.99 -14.07
N LYS A 175 9.62 -13.92 -13.26
CA LYS A 175 8.31 -13.48 -13.73
C LYS A 175 8.31 -11.98 -14.04
N LEU A 176 8.92 -11.17 -13.18
CA LEU A 176 9.07 -9.73 -13.41
C LEU A 176 9.87 -9.46 -14.69
N GLU A 177 11.00 -10.13 -14.86
CA GLU A 177 11.85 -10.03 -16.06
C GLU A 177 11.07 -10.41 -17.32
N SER A 178 10.45 -11.60 -17.34
CA SER A 178 9.69 -12.06 -18.50
C SER A 178 8.50 -11.15 -18.83
N PHE A 179 7.80 -10.62 -17.83
CA PHE A 179 6.73 -9.64 -18.01
C PHE A 179 7.24 -8.36 -18.69
N PHE A 180 8.32 -7.77 -18.17
CA PHE A 180 8.85 -6.54 -18.74
C PHE A 180 9.47 -6.76 -20.13
N THR A 181 10.20 -7.85 -20.35
CA THR A 181 10.71 -8.21 -21.68
C THR A 181 9.57 -8.32 -22.69
N LYS A 182 8.46 -8.98 -22.34
CA LYS A 182 7.30 -9.10 -23.24
C LYS A 182 6.69 -7.75 -23.64
N TYR A 183 6.60 -6.80 -22.70
CA TYR A 183 5.82 -5.56 -22.90
C TYR A 183 6.65 -4.29 -23.12
N LEU A 184 7.99 -4.37 -23.02
CA LEU A 184 8.90 -3.25 -23.29
C LEU A 184 9.74 -3.42 -24.56
N THR A 185 9.86 -4.64 -25.09
CA THR A 185 10.60 -4.87 -26.34
C THR A 185 9.78 -4.35 -27.53
N LYS A 186 10.44 -3.64 -28.44
CA LYS A 186 9.83 -3.04 -29.63
C LYS A 186 9.34 -4.08 -30.62
#